data_AF-W7IUZ7-F1
#
_entry.id   AF-W7IUZ7-F1
#
_cell.length_a   1.000
_cell.length_b   1.000
_cell.length_c   1.000
_cell.angle_alpha   90.00
_cell.angle_beta   90.00
_cell.angle_gamma   90.00
#
_symmetry.space_group_name_H-M   'P 1'
#
loop_
_entity.id
_entity.type
_entity.pdbx_description
1 polymer ?
#
loop_
_entity_poly.entity_id
_entity_poly.type
_entity_poly.pdbx_seq_one_letter_code
_entity_poly.pdbx_strand_id
1 'polypeptide(L)'
;MSDHEVLEISDFGRDAYGLSSAPAAAMVNYGKALLVIAGADGEVSRAESDWPRTHQRKFGATDEVIAEYETFDHRTADLAGILAGTSTDVELTLHALIDMEKAAHNVRAAIFHVDVL
;
A
#
# COMPACT_ATOMS: atom_id res chain seq x y z
N MET A 1 17.03 2.98 -8.04
CA MET A 1 16.13 4.12 -7.79
C MET A 1 16.69 5.13 -6.78
N SER A 2 16.46 6.44 -6.97
CA SER A 2 16.75 7.47 -5.96
C SER A 2 15.51 7.76 -5.12
N ASP A 3 15.66 8.11 -3.83
CA ASP A 3 14.54 8.42 -2.92
C ASP A 3 13.63 9.56 -3.39
N HIS A 4 14.09 10.37 -4.36
CA HIS A 4 13.37 11.53 -4.88
C HIS A 4 12.69 11.31 -6.24
N GLU A 5 12.76 10.11 -6.81
CA GLU A 5 12.06 9.82 -8.06
C GLU A 5 10.56 9.84 -7.83
N VAL A 6 9.84 10.69 -8.57
CA VAL A 6 8.38 10.81 -8.51
C VAL A 6 7.79 10.21 -9.77
N LEU A 7 6.82 9.33 -9.60
CA LEU A 7 6.11 8.65 -10.68
C LEU A 7 4.69 9.20 -10.78
N GLU A 8 4.27 9.49 -12.00
CA GLU A 8 2.86 9.73 -12.32
C GLU A 8 2.06 8.46 -12.04
N ILE A 9 0.90 8.61 -11.41
CA ILE A 9 0.02 7.47 -11.15
C ILE A 9 -1.08 7.35 -12.20
N SER A 10 -1.63 6.16 -12.32
CA SER A 10 -2.72 5.88 -13.26
C SER A 10 -4.03 6.58 -12.87
N ASP A 11 -4.99 6.62 -13.79
CA ASP A 11 -6.35 7.07 -13.50
C ASP A 11 -6.99 6.25 -12.37
N PHE A 12 -6.69 4.94 -12.30
CA PHE A 12 -7.11 4.12 -11.17
C PHE A 12 -6.54 4.63 -9.85
N GLY A 13 -5.24 4.99 -9.81
CA GLY A 13 -4.62 5.55 -8.61
C GLY A 13 -5.25 6.88 -8.20
N ARG A 14 -5.58 7.72 -9.20
CA ARG A 14 -6.24 9.01 -8.98
C ARG A 14 -7.65 8.84 -8.41
N ASP A 15 -8.43 7.95 -8.98
CA ASP A 15 -9.81 7.71 -8.55
C ASP A 15 -9.88 7.00 -7.20
N ALA A 16 -9.00 6.02 -6.96
CA ALA A 16 -9.03 5.21 -5.74
C ALA A 16 -8.35 5.89 -4.54
N TYR A 17 -7.36 6.75 -4.77
CA TYR A 17 -6.53 7.33 -3.69
C TYR A 17 -6.45 8.86 -3.72
N GLY A 18 -7.04 9.52 -4.71
CA GLY A 18 -6.97 10.99 -4.83
C GLY A 18 -5.57 11.52 -5.14
N LEU A 19 -4.66 10.66 -5.60
CA LEU A 19 -3.27 11.01 -5.86
C LEU A 19 -3.08 11.33 -7.36
N SER A 20 -2.05 12.09 -7.71
CA SER A 20 -1.68 12.35 -9.12
C SER A 20 -0.28 11.84 -9.43
N SER A 21 0.57 11.84 -8.43
CA SER A 21 1.91 11.28 -8.46
C SER A 21 2.24 10.73 -7.06
N ALA A 22 3.27 9.89 -6.98
CA ALA A 22 3.85 9.47 -5.72
C ALA A 22 5.35 9.22 -5.87
N PRO A 23 6.15 9.43 -4.81
CA PRO A 23 7.54 9.00 -4.81
C PRO A 23 7.62 7.48 -5.05
N ALA A 24 8.54 7.05 -5.90
CA ALA A 24 8.75 5.65 -6.19
C ALA A 24 9.14 4.88 -4.91
N ALA A 25 9.91 5.51 -4.03
CA ALA A 25 10.22 4.99 -2.69
C ALA A 25 8.97 4.76 -1.84
N ALA A 26 7.97 5.66 -1.90
CA ALA A 26 6.71 5.48 -1.18
C ALA A 26 5.90 4.29 -1.73
N MET A 27 5.88 4.10 -3.05
CA MET A 27 5.28 2.90 -3.66
C MET A 27 5.98 1.62 -3.19
N VAL A 28 7.32 1.60 -3.21
CA VAL A 28 8.12 0.46 -2.73
C VAL A 28 7.82 0.15 -1.27
N ASN A 29 7.84 1.17 -0.42
CA ASN A 29 7.60 1.01 1.01
C ASN A 29 6.18 0.53 1.30
N TYR A 30 5.18 1.01 0.56
CA TYR A 30 3.80 0.55 0.71
C TYR A 30 3.66 -0.94 0.37
N GLY A 31 4.26 -1.40 -0.75
CA GLY A 31 4.26 -2.82 -1.10
C GLY A 31 4.99 -3.69 -0.06
N LYS A 32 6.12 -3.21 0.46
CA LYS A 32 6.87 -3.90 1.54
C LYS A 32 6.04 -3.99 2.82
N ALA A 33 5.36 -2.91 3.22
CA ALA A 33 4.48 -2.91 4.40
C ALA A 33 3.35 -3.94 4.27
N LEU A 34 2.72 -4.04 3.08
CA LEU A 34 1.68 -5.04 2.82
C LEU A 34 2.20 -6.48 2.98
N LEU A 35 3.42 -6.77 2.53
CA LEU A 35 4.02 -8.09 2.69
C LEU A 35 4.35 -8.42 4.16
N VAL A 36 4.79 -7.43 4.94
CA VAL A 36 5.00 -7.61 6.39
C VAL A 36 3.69 -7.88 7.12
N ILE A 37 2.62 -7.14 6.78
CA ILE A 37 1.30 -7.33 7.37
C ILE A 37 0.70 -8.68 6.98
N ALA A 38 0.79 -9.06 5.70
CA ALA A 38 0.30 -10.35 5.22
C ALA A 38 1.04 -11.51 5.89
N GLY A 39 2.37 -11.40 6.00
CA GLY A 39 3.22 -12.42 6.63
C GLY A 39 3.22 -12.43 8.15
N ALA A 40 2.31 -11.71 8.81
CA ALA A 40 2.24 -11.64 10.27
C ALA A 40 1.91 -12.99 10.93
N ASP A 41 1.34 -13.93 10.18
CA ASP A 41 1.11 -15.31 10.61
C ASP A 41 2.33 -16.25 10.37
N GLY A 42 3.42 -15.71 9.80
CA GLY A 42 4.68 -16.40 9.53
C GLY A 42 4.88 -16.83 8.07
N GLU A 43 3.83 -16.77 7.24
CA GLU A 43 3.88 -17.17 5.83
C GLU A 43 3.21 -16.14 4.93
N VAL A 44 3.68 -16.02 3.68
CA VAL A 44 2.97 -15.23 2.66
C VAL A 44 2.68 -16.19 1.52
N SER A 45 1.40 -16.47 1.30
CA SER A 45 0.98 -17.32 0.19
C SER A 45 1.29 -16.66 -1.15
N ARG A 46 1.28 -17.46 -2.22
CA ARG A 46 1.46 -16.93 -3.59
C ARG A 46 0.42 -15.85 -3.91
N ALA A 47 -0.83 -16.03 -3.48
CA ALA A 47 -1.89 -15.06 -3.72
C ALA A 47 -1.63 -13.72 -3.00
N GLU A 48 -1.19 -13.77 -1.74
CA GLU A 48 -0.85 -12.57 -0.95
C GLU A 48 0.39 -11.87 -1.49
N SER A 49 1.34 -12.60 -2.07
CA SER A 49 2.51 -12.02 -2.73
C SER A 49 2.16 -11.43 -4.11
N ASP A 50 1.28 -12.08 -4.87
CA ASP A 50 0.89 -11.65 -6.24
C ASP A 50 -0.04 -10.43 -6.23
N TRP A 51 -0.88 -10.29 -5.20
CA TRP A 51 -1.82 -9.20 -5.08
C TRP A 51 -1.17 -7.81 -5.07
N PRO A 52 -0.20 -7.48 -4.19
CA PRO A 52 0.43 -6.15 -4.16
C PRO A 52 1.17 -5.84 -5.48
N ARG A 53 1.80 -6.83 -6.12
CA ARG A 53 2.41 -6.66 -7.45
C ARG A 53 1.38 -6.25 -8.50
N THR A 54 0.26 -6.96 -8.55
CA THR A 54 -0.82 -6.70 -9.51
C THR A 54 -1.48 -5.35 -9.22
N HIS A 55 -1.69 -5.03 -7.95
CA HIS A 55 -2.26 -3.76 -7.53
C HIS A 55 -1.35 -2.59 -7.90
N GLN A 56 -0.06 -2.68 -7.60
CA GLN A 56 0.91 -1.62 -7.88
C GLN A 56 1.09 -1.37 -9.39
N ARG A 57 1.05 -2.42 -10.23
CA ARG A 57 0.98 -2.24 -11.70
C ARG A 57 -0.21 -1.40 -12.13
N LYS A 58 -1.39 -1.69 -11.57
CA LYS A 58 -2.61 -0.91 -11.86
C LYS A 58 -2.50 0.52 -11.35
N PHE A 59 -1.81 0.72 -10.22
CA PHE A 59 -1.57 2.04 -9.63
C PHE A 59 -0.61 2.90 -10.47
N GLY A 60 0.27 2.29 -11.27
CA GLY A 60 1.23 3.00 -12.13
C GLY A 60 2.70 2.75 -11.78
N ALA A 61 2.98 1.82 -10.86
CA ALA A 61 4.34 1.43 -10.53
C ALA A 61 5.06 0.80 -11.72
N THR A 62 6.35 1.12 -11.87
CA THR A 62 7.24 0.51 -12.87
C THR A 62 7.63 -0.92 -12.48
N ASP A 63 8.13 -1.70 -13.44
CA ASP A 63 8.64 -3.04 -13.14
C ASP A 63 9.86 -3.01 -12.19
N GLU A 64 10.64 -1.92 -12.16
CA GLU A 64 11.72 -1.72 -11.17
C GLU A 64 11.15 -1.64 -9.75
N VAL A 65 10.09 -0.84 -9.54
CA VAL A 65 9.39 -0.76 -8.24
C VAL A 65 8.83 -2.12 -7.82
N ILE A 66 8.34 -2.91 -8.77
CA ILE A 66 7.71 -4.20 -8.47
C ILE A 66 8.76 -5.28 -8.14
N ALA A 67 9.92 -5.24 -8.79
CA ALA A 67 11.02 -6.17 -8.54
C ALA A 67 11.56 -6.07 -7.10
N GLU A 68 11.48 -4.90 -6.48
CA GLU A 68 11.81 -4.69 -5.06
C GLU A 68 10.99 -5.56 -4.10
N TYR A 69 9.81 -6.01 -4.50
CA TYR A 69 8.96 -6.87 -3.66
C TYR A 69 9.40 -8.34 -3.68
N GLU A 70 10.01 -8.79 -4.78
CA GLU A 70 10.36 -10.21 -4.96
C GLU A 70 11.55 -10.63 -4.10
N THR A 71 12.47 -9.70 -3.85
CA THR A 71 13.70 -9.94 -3.10
C THR A 71 13.59 -9.54 -1.63
N PHE A 72 12.47 -8.95 -1.23
CA PHE A 72 12.26 -8.41 0.10
C PHE A 72 11.96 -9.51 1.14
N ASP A 73 12.75 -9.54 2.21
CA ASP A 73 12.48 -10.37 3.39
C ASP A 73 11.53 -9.64 4.35
N HIS A 74 10.26 -10.04 4.33
CA HIS A 74 9.21 -9.47 5.18
C HIS A 74 9.27 -9.96 6.64
N ARG A 75 9.93 -11.09 6.93
CA ARG A 75 9.85 -11.75 8.24
C ARG A 75 10.59 -11.01 9.34
N THR A 76 11.62 -10.28 8.96
CA THR A 76 12.54 -9.60 9.89
C THR A 76 12.48 -8.08 9.75
N ALA A 77 11.59 -7.58 8.90
CA ALA A 77 11.52 -6.17 8.56
C ALA A 77 10.88 -5.32 9.65
N ASP A 78 11.43 -4.12 9.85
CA ASP A 78 10.84 -3.11 10.71
C ASP A 78 9.69 -2.39 10.00
N LEU A 79 8.46 -2.81 10.32
CA LEU A 79 7.25 -2.21 9.76
C LEU A 79 7.15 -0.70 10.07
N ALA A 80 7.56 -0.27 11.26
CA ALA A 80 7.45 1.12 11.66
C ALA A 80 8.37 2.02 10.80
N GLY A 81 9.62 1.58 10.59
CA GLY A 81 10.56 2.24 9.69
C GLY A 81 10.07 2.29 8.24
N ILE A 82 9.46 1.21 7.75
CA ILE A 82 8.89 1.16 6.39
C ILE A 82 7.73 2.16 6.24
N LEU A 83 6.80 2.20 7.19
CA LEU A 83 5.65 3.10 7.15
C LEU A 83 6.05 4.59 7.25
N ALA A 84 7.12 4.90 7.97
CA ALA A 84 7.65 6.27 7.99
C ALA A 84 8.08 6.75 6.58
N GLY A 85 8.44 5.82 5.69
CA GLY A 85 8.83 6.08 4.31
C GLY A 85 7.69 6.06 3.28
N THR A 86 6.42 5.93 3.69
CA THR A 86 5.26 5.92 2.76
C THR A 86 4.58 7.29 2.62
N SER A 87 5.17 8.36 3.14
CA SER A 87 4.55 9.69 3.10
C SER A 87 4.28 10.15 1.66
N THR A 88 3.03 10.47 1.37
CA THR A 88 2.60 11.13 0.13
C THR A 88 1.73 12.33 0.48
N ASP A 89 1.76 13.37 -0.35
CA ASP A 89 0.85 14.50 -0.22
C ASP A 89 -0.51 14.08 -0.78
N VAL A 90 -1.49 13.88 0.10
CA VAL A 90 -2.88 13.58 -0.27
C VAL A 90 -3.71 14.86 -0.16
N GLU A 91 -4.45 15.20 -1.20
CA GLU A 91 -5.44 16.27 -1.13
C GLU A 91 -6.66 15.80 -0.32
N LEU A 92 -6.85 16.37 0.87
CA LEU A 92 -7.97 16.02 1.75
C LEU A 92 -9.28 16.61 1.23
N THR A 93 -10.08 15.78 0.58
CA THR A 93 -11.45 16.11 0.17
C THR A 93 -12.49 15.47 1.11
N LEU A 94 -13.73 15.97 1.07
CA LEU A 94 -14.82 15.36 1.85
C LEU A 94 -15.08 13.89 1.46
N HIS A 95 -14.91 13.54 0.17
CA HIS A 95 -15.01 12.15 -0.29
C HIS A 95 -13.91 11.29 0.30
N ALA A 96 -12.65 11.77 0.30
CA ALA A 96 -11.54 11.07 0.93
C ALA A 96 -11.79 10.81 2.42
N LEU A 97 -12.34 11.79 3.15
CA LEU A 97 -12.71 11.61 4.57
C LEU A 97 -13.78 10.53 4.77
N ILE A 98 -14.81 10.49 3.90
CA ILE A 98 -15.86 9.47 3.97
C ILE A 98 -15.27 8.08 3.72
N ASP A 99 -14.38 7.94 2.73
CA ASP A 99 -13.79 6.64 2.41
C ASP A 99 -12.79 6.17 3.47
N MET A 100 -12.05 7.10 4.11
CA MET A 100 -11.25 6.81 5.29
C MET A 100 -12.11 6.27 6.45
N GLU A 101 -13.27 6.87 6.74
CA GLU A 101 -14.17 6.37 7.80
C GLU A 101 -14.72 4.98 7.46
N LYS A 102 -15.08 4.71 6.20
CA LYS A 102 -15.51 3.36 5.76
C LYS A 102 -14.38 2.34 5.93
N ALA A 103 -13.15 2.69 5.58
CA ALA A 103 -11.99 1.81 5.77
C ALA A 103 -11.76 1.52 7.27
N ALA A 104 -11.79 2.55 8.12
CA ALA A 104 -11.68 2.40 9.57
C ALA A 104 -12.84 1.57 10.16
N HIS A 105 -14.05 1.72 9.62
CA HIS A 105 -15.20 0.89 9.96
C HIS A 105 -14.96 -0.58 9.63
N ASN A 106 -14.48 -0.90 8.43
CA ASN A 106 -14.17 -2.29 8.03
C ASN A 106 -13.08 -2.91 8.91
N VAL A 107 -12.04 -2.15 9.26
CA VAL A 107 -10.99 -2.61 10.18
C VAL A 107 -11.58 -2.92 11.56
N ARG A 108 -12.42 -2.04 12.11
CA ARG A 108 -13.12 -2.32 13.39
C ARG A 108 -13.97 -3.57 13.31
N ALA A 109 -14.74 -3.75 12.23
CA ALA A 109 -15.58 -4.93 12.04
C ALA A 109 -14.75 -6.21 12.04
N ALA A 110 -13.60 -6.21 11.34
CA ALA A 110 -12.69 -7.34 11.29
C ALA A 110 -12.05 -7.66 12.65
N ILE A 111 -11.62 -6.65 13.42
CA ILE A 111 -10.96 -6.83 14.72
C ILE A 111 -11.95 -7.30 15.80
N PHE A 112 -13.13 -6.68 15.86
CA PHE A 112 -14.09 -6.93 16.94
C PHE A 112 -15.12 -8.01 16.59
N HIS A 113 -15.06 -8.58 15.38
CA HIS A 113 -16.03 -9.56 14.87
C HIS A 113 -17.49 -9.11 15.04
N VAL A 114 -17.73 -7.81 14.85
CA VAL A 114 -19.07 -7.23 14.94
C VAL A 114 -19.70 -7.22 13.56
N ASP A 115 -20.78 -7.99 13.40
CA ASP A 115 -21.75 -7.74 12.33
C ASP A 115 -22.46 -6.44 12.67
N VAL A 116 -22.19 -5.39 11.90
CA VAL A 116 -22.85 -4.10 12.09
C VAL A 116 -23.83 -3.90 10.93
N LEU A 117 -25.12 -3.82 11.30
CA LEU A 117 -26.28 -3.58 10.44
C LEU A 117 -26.17 -2.29 9.63
#